data_AF-A0A519UE51-F1
#
_entry.id   AF-A0A519UE51-F1
#
_cell.length_a   1.000
_cell.length_b   1.000
_cell.length_c   1.000
_cell.angle_alpha   90.00
_cell.angle_beta   90.00
_cell.angle_gamma   90.00
#
_symmetry.space_group_name_H-M   'P 1'
#
loop_
_entity.id
_entity.type
_entity.pdbx_description
1 polymer ?
#
loop_
_entity_poly.entity_id
_entity_poly.type
_entity_poly.pdbx_seq_one_letter_code
_entity_poly.pdbx_strand_id
1 'polypeptide(L)'
;MNDRSDDRVKQSAARAVAAFQGGRGARQLPMSPTGKLPPQRLEMEAAVLGALMLEKDALTTVVDILKVHSFYADKHQRIYKAISTLFDKQEPIDQLTVVQQLRELGELELAGGVGYVAGLTMHIN
;
A
#
# COMPACT_ATOMS: atom_id res chain seq x y z
N MET A 1 55.82 30.62 4.83
CA MET A 1 54.94 30.75 3.65
C MET A 1 53.83 29.72 3.76
N ASN A 2 52.61 30.24 3.93
CA ASN A 2 51.30 29.57 4.00
C ASN A 2 51.19 28.19 3.35
N ASP A 3 50.78 27.23 4.17
CA ASP A 3 49.41 26.69 4.14
C ASP A 3 48.76 26.57 2.75
N ARG A 4 48.87 25.37 2.17
CA ARG A 4 47.97 24.82 1.14
C ARG A 4 47.64 23.36 1.48
N SER A 5 47.47 23.10 2.76
CA SER A 5 46.89 21.86 3.30
C SER A 5 45.37 22.04 3.42
N ASP A 6 44.74 22.52 2.35
CA ASP A 6 43.30 22.59 2.21
C ASP A 6 42.97 22.58 0.71
N ASP A 7 41.79 22.11 0.32
CA ASP A 7 41.23 22.21 -1.05
C ASP A 7 41.45 21.10 -2.10
N ARG A 8 41.77 19.85 -1.72
CA ARG A 8 41.48 18.70 -2.63
C ARG A 8 40.65 17.55 -2.07
N VAL A 9 40.18 17.66 -0.82
CA VAL A 9 39.17 16.73 -0.26
C VAL A 9 37.74 17.13 -0.66
N LYS A 10 37.55 18.23 -1.40
CA LYS A 10 36.23 18.73 -1.84
C LYS A 10 35.87 18.38 -3.29
N GLN A 11 36.55 17.41 -3.92
CA GLN A 11 36.30 17.02 -5.32
C GLN A 11 35.54 15.69 -5.49
N SER A 12 34.92 15.17 -4.42
CA SER A 12 34.16 13.91 -4.43
C SER A 12 32.63 14.07 -4.29
N ALA A 13 32.07 15.27 -4.54
CA ALA A 13 30.64 15.54 -4.33
C ALA A 13 29.91 16.19 -5.53
N ALA A 14 30.38 16.00 -6.77
CA ALA A 14 29.80 16.66 -7.95
C ALA A 14 29.45 15.71 -9.13
N ARG A 15 29.37 14.39 -8.91
CA ARG A 15 29.03 13.42 -9.97
C ARG A 15 28.00 12.36 -9.54
N ALA A 16 26.92 12.79 -8.88
CA ALA A 16 25.77 11.94 -8.60
C ALA A 16 24.41 12.64 -8.79
N VAL A 17 24.32 13.62 -9.71
CA VAL A 17 23.09 14.37 -10.02
C VAL A 17 22.67 14.22 -11.50
N ALA A 18 23.01 13.10 -12.15
CA ALA A 18 22.78 12.93 -13.60
C ALA A 18 22.27 11.55 -14.05
N ALA A 19 21.66 10.74 -13.17
CA ALA A 19 21.24 9.39 -13.54
C ALA A 19 19.87 8.92 -13.00
N PHE A 20 18.97 9.82 -12.62
CA PHE A 20 17.61 9.44 -12.24
C PHE A 20 16.53 10.39 -12.81
N GLN A 21 16.62 10.66 -14.11
CA GLN A 21 15.51 11.21 -14.88
C GLN A 21 15.27 10.33 -16.10
N GLY A 22 14.22 9.51 -16.04
CA GLY A 22 13.75 8.75 -17.20
C GLY A 22 13.00 7.50 -16.78
N GLY A 23 11.66 7.57 -16.79
CA GLY A 23 10.81 6.38 -16.66
C GLY A 23 9.93 6.33 -15.41
N ARG A 24 9.25 7.44 -15.06
CA ARG A 24 7.97 7.32 -14.36
C ARG A 24 7.03 6.54 -15.28
N GLY A 25 6.97 5.23 -15.09
CA GLY A 25 5.88 4.40 -15.57
C GLY A 25 4.61 4.87 -14.86
N ALA A 26 4.02 5.94 -15.37
CA ALA A 26 2.65 6.30 -15.05
C ALA A 26 1.82 5.08 -15.41
N ARG A 27 1.44 4.30 -14.40
CA ARG A 27 0.49 3.21 -14.54
C ARG A 27 -0.72 3.83 -15.22
N GLN A 28 -0.90 3.52 -16.50
CA GLN A 28 -1.99 4.06 -17.28
C GLN A 28 -3.26 3.49 -16.66
N LEU A 29 -3.88 4.28 -15.79
CA LEU A 29 -5.22 3.98 -15.27
C LEU A 29 -6.08 3.70 -16.50
N PRO A 30 -6.90 2.64 -16.52
CA PRO A 30 -7.81 2.40 -17.62
C PRO A 30 -8.73 3.61 -17.70
N MET A 31 -8.38 4.53 -18.61
CA MET A 31 -9.20 5.67 -18.93
C MET A 31 -10.48 5.07 -19.50
N SER A 32 -11.60 5.26 -18.81
CA SER A 32 -12.91 5.08 -19.42
C SER A 32 -12.87 5.81 -20.78
N PRO A 33 -13.45 5.29 -21.86
CA PRO A 33 -13.41 5.92 -23.19
C PRO A 33 -13.97 7.36 -23.22
N THR A 34 -14.50 7.85 -22.10
CA THR A 34 -15.01 9.20 -21.85
C THR A 34 -14.13 10.07 -20.93
N GLY A 35 -12.93 9.63 -20.51
CA GLY A 35 -12.03 10.41 -19.64
C GLY A 35 -12.53 10.63 -18.21
N LYS A 36 -13.64 9.98 -17.81
CA LYS A 36 -14.20 10.06 -16.46
C LYS A 36 -13.61 8.96 -15.58
N LEU A 37 -13.16 9.35 -14.39
CA LEU A 37 -12.81 8.40 -13.33
C LEU A 37 -14.03 7.49 -13.07
N PRO A 38 -13.84 6.17 -12.96
CA PRO A 38 -14.93 5.28 -12.57
C PRO A 38 -15.47 5.72 -11.18
N PRO A 39 -16.77 5.56 -10.92
CA PRO A 39 -17.35 5.91 -9.63
C PRO A 39 -16.65 5.13 -8.52
N GLN A 40 -16.03 5.85 -7.59
CA GLN A 40 -15.19 5.30 -6.52
C GLN A 40 -15.54 5.95 -5.18
N ARG A 41 -15.54 5.16 -4.11
CA ARG A 41 -15.65 5.66 -2.73
C ARG A 41 -14.60 4.99 -1.85
N LEU A 42 -13.45 5.66 -1.73
CA LEU A 42 -12.31 5.17 -0.95
C LEU A 42 -12.65 4.93 0.52
N GLU A 43 -13.58 5.72 1.08
CA GLU A 43 -14.09 5.53 2.44
C GLU A 43 -14.83 4.20 2.61
N MET A 44 -15.63 3.80 1.61
CA MET A 44 -16.35 2.53 1.64
C MET A 44 -15.38 1.35 1.54
N GLU A 45 -14.33 1.48 0.73
CA GLU A 45 -13.26 0.49 0.68
C GLU A 45 -12.57 0.33 2.05
N ALA A 46 -12.26 1.45 2.71
CA ALA A 46 -11.66 1.43 4.04
C ALA A 46 -12.59 0.78 5.08
N ALA A 47 -13.89 1.10 5.05
CA ALA A 47 -14.89 0.51 5.94
C ALA A 47 -15.03 -1.01 5.72
N VAL A 48 -15.04 -1.47 4.47
CA VAL A 48 -15.07 -2.91 4.14
C VAL A 48 -13.83 -3.62 4.69
N LEU A 49 -12.64 -3.07 4.48
CA LEU A 49 -11.41 -3.66 5.01
C LEU A 49 -11.39 -3.67 6.54
N GLY A 50 -11.86 -2.60 7.17
CA GLY A 50 -12.04 -2.56 8.62
C GLY A 50 -12.99 -3.64 9.10
N ALA A 51 -14.09 -3.89 8.39
CA ALA A 51 -15.14 -4.80 8.81
C ALA A 51 -14.64 -6.24 8.77
N LEU A 52 -13.89 -6.57 7.71
CA LEU A 52 -13.18 -7.84 7.58
C LEU A 52 -12.18 -8.12 8.71
N MET A 53 -11.64 -7.08 9.36
CA MET A 53 -10.70 -7.21 10.48
C MET A 53 -11.39 -7.21 11.85
N LEU A 54 -12.67 -6.82 11.93
CA LEU A 54 -13.44 -6.77 13.18
C LEU A 54 -14.33 -8.00 13.36
N GLU A 55 -14.99 -8.44 12.29
CA GLU A 55 -15.92 -9.55 12.35
C GLU A 55 -15.21 -10.86 11.98
N LYS A 56 -15.20 -11.76 12.96
CA LYS A 56 -14.73 -13.13 12.75
C LYS A 56 -15.62 -13.80 11.69
N ASP A 57 -15.00 -14.45 10.72
CA ASP A 57 -15.66 -15.17 9.61
C ASP A 57 -16.32 -14.30 8.54
N ALA A 58 -16.26 -12.96 8.63
CA ALA A 58 -16.83 -12.06 7.61
C ALA A 58 -16.31 -12.37 6.20
N LEU A 59 -15.02 -12.69 6.08
CA LEU A 59 -14.41 -12.98 4.79
C LEU A 59 -15.04 -14.18 4.09
N THR A 60 -15.45 -15.21 4.83
CA THR A 60 -16.09 -16.42 4.28
C THR A 60 -17.35 -16.07 3.48
N THR A 61 -18.08 -15.02 3.89
CA THR A 61 -19.31 -14.60 3.21
C THR A 61 -19.07 -13.79 1.94
N VAL A 62 -17.91 -13.14 1.82
CA VAL A 62 -17.63 -12.19 0.74
C VAL A 62 -16.49 -12.61 -0.19
N VAL A 63 -15.73 -13.66 0.12
CA VAL A 63 -14.56 -14.11 -0.66
C VAL A 63 -14.90 -14.50 -2.11
N ASP A 64 -16.12 -14.95 -2.35
CA ASP A 64 -16.60 -15.28 -3.70
C ASP A 64 -16.91 -14.03 -4.53
N ILE A 65 -17.23 -12.92 -3.87
CA ILE A 65 -17.69 -11.66 -4.47
C ILE A 65 -16.55 -10.65 -4.61
N LEU A 66 -15.75 -10.51 -3.55
CA LEU A 66 -14.63 -9.59 -3.50
C LEU A 66 -13.36 -10.25 -4.01
N LYS A 67 -12.63 -9.52 -4.84
CA LYS A 67 -11.31 -9.89 -5.34
C LYS A 67 -10.37 -8.72 -5.09
N VAL A 68 -9.06 -8.96 -5.20
CA VAL A 68 -8.04 -7.90 -5.06
C VAL A 68 -8.36 -6.71 -5.98
N HIS A 69 -8.78 -6.96 -7.22
CA HIS A 69 -9.13 -5.92 -8.19
C HIS A 69 -10.48 -5.22 -7.93
N SER A 70 -11.24 -5.64 -6.91
CA SER A 70 -12.49 -4.96 -6.51
C SER A 70 -12.22 -3.63 -5.81
N PHE A 71 -11.00 -3.43 -5.29
CA PHE A 71 -10.57 -2.19 -4.65
C PHE A 71 -9.89 -1.28 -5.67
N TYR A 72 -10.23 0.01 -5.68
CA TYR A 72 -9.60 0.97 -6.59
C TYR A 72 -8.21 1.38 -6.11
N ALA A 73 -8.04 1.63 -4.81
CA ALA A 73 -6.76 2.10 -4.28
C ALA A 73 -5.75 0.95 -4.17
N ASP A 74 -4.56 1.15 -4.74
CA ASP A 74 -3.46 0.15 -4.70
C ASP A 74 -3.13 -0.29 -3.26
N LYS A 75 -3.15 0.63 -2.30
CA LYS A 75 -2.96 0.31 -0.88
C LYS A 75 -4.04 -0.64 -0.34
N HIS A 76 -5.29 -0.48 -0.75
CA HIS A 76 -6.40 -1.33 -0.33
C HIS A 76 -6.34 -2.71 -0.99
N GLN A 77 -5.93 -2.76 -2.27
CA GLN A 77 -5.65 -4.02 -2.96
C GLN A 77 -4.62 -4.86 -2.20
N ARG A 78 -3.53 -4.23 -1.73
CA ARG A 78 -2.48 -4.89 -0.93
C ARG A 78 -3.00 -5.42 0.40
N ILE A 79 -3.79 -4.60 1.11
CA ILE A 79 -4.39 -4.99 2.39
C ILE A 79 -5.34 -6.17 2.18
N TYR A 80 -6.20 -6.14 1.16
CA TYR A 80 -7.10 -7.26 0.85
C TYR A 80 -6.35 -8.53 0.43
N LYS A 81 -5.26 -8.39 -0.32
CA LYS A 81 -4.36 -9.51 -0.67
C LYS A 81 -3.77 -10.15 0.59
N ALA A 82 -3.32 -9.35 1.55
CA ALA A 82 -2.81 -9.86 2.83
C ALA A 82 -3.91 -10.59 3.62
N ILE A 83 -5.12 -10.02 3.69
CA ILE A 83 -6.31 -10.65 4.29
C ILE A 83 -6.62 -12.00 3.63
N SER A 84 -6.62 -12.06 2.30
CA SER A 84 -6.87 -13.30 1.54
C SER A 84 -5.79 -14.35 1.81
N THR A 85 -4.52 -13.92 1.92
CA THR A 85 -3.40 -14.82 2.23
C THR A 85 -3.54 -15.43 3.62
N LEU A 86 -3.94 -14.64 4.62
CA LEU A 86 -4.19 -15.14 5.98
C LEU A 86 -5.35 -16.14 5.99
N PHE A 87 -6.40 -15.86 5.23
CA PHE A 87 -7.53 -16.77 5.08
C PHE A 87 -7.13 -18.12 4.47
N ASP A 88 -6.34 -18.10 3.39
CA ASP A 88 -5.84 -19.31 2.74
C ASP A 88 -4.94 -20.13 3.69
N LYS A 89 -4.20 -19.46 4.58
CA LYS A 89 -3.39 -20.07 5.64
C LYS A 89 -4.20 -20.51 6.87
N GLN A 90 -5.49 -20.22 6.90
CA GLN A 90 -6.37 -20.43 8.06
C GLN A 90 -5.87 -19.72 9.33
N GLU A 91 -5.23 -18.56 9.14
CA GLU A 91 -4.76 -17.69 10.22
C GLU A 91 -5.83 -16.67 10.62
N PRO A 92 -5.81 -16.15 11.86
CA PRO A 92 -6.70 -15.08 12.28
C PRO A 92 -6.56 -13.85 11.38
N ILE A 93 -7.69 -13.19 11.12
CA ILE A 93 -7.76 -11.99 10.29
C ILE A 93 -8.16 -10.83 11.19
N ASP A 94 -7.16 -10.08 11.63
CA ASP A 94 -7.31 -8.91 12.48
C ASP A 94 -6.22 -7.88 12.11
N GLN A 95 -6.29 -6.68 12.68
CA GLN A 95 -5.34 -5.61 12.41
C GLN A 95 -3.87 -6.05 12.60
N LEU A 96 -3.56 -6.78 13.68
CA LEU A 96 -2.19 -7.15 14.01
C LEU A 96 -1.66 -8.17 13.00
N THR A 97 -2.42 -9.21 12.74
CA THR A 97 -2.06 -10.26 11.78
C THR A 97 -1.94 -9.71 10.35
N VAL A 98 -2.83 -8.81 9.93
CA VAL A 98 -2.74 -8.15 8.63
C VAL A 98 -1.48 -7.27 8.52
N VAL A 99 -1.15 -6.49 9.55
CA VAL A 99 0.10 -5.70 9.57
C VAL A 99 1.34 -6.60 9.47
N GLN A 100 1.33 -7.71 10.19
CA GLN A 100 2.44 -8.67 10.16
C GLN A 100 2.55 -9.32 8.77
N GLN A 101 1.43 -9.75 8.19
CA GLN A 101 1.44 -10.33 6.84
C GLN A 101 1.94 -9.33 5.79
N LEU A 102 1.53 -8.06 5.88
CA LEU A 102 2.04 -7.00 4.99
C LEU A 102 3.53 -6.74 5.17
N ARG A 103 4.04 -6.86 6.40
CA ARG A 103 5.48 -6.74 6.70
C ARG A 103 6.27 -7.88 6.08
N GLU A 104 5.79 -9.11 6.22
CA GLU A 104 6.40 -10.30 5.60
C GLU A 104 6.46 -10.19 4.07
N LEU A 105 5.43 -9.62 3.46
CA LEU A 105 5.38 -9.37 2.02
C LEU A 105 6.24 -8.18 1.58
N GLY A 106 6.77 -7.39 2.51
CA GLY A 106 7.47 -6.13 2.20
C GLY A 106 6.56 -5.05 1.62
N GLU A 107 5.24 -5.17 1.78
CA GLU A 107 4.23 -4.28 1.19
C GLU A 107 3.65 -3.28 2.21
N LEU A 108 4.01 -3.36 3.50
CA LEU A 108 3.44 -2.54 4.59
C LEU A 108 3.51 -1.03 4.33
N GLU A 109 4.67 -0.52 3.90
CA GLU A 109 4.83 0.92 3.62
C GLU A 109 3.95 1.37 2.44
N LEU A 110 3.81 0.50 1.43
CA LEU A 110 2.97 0.75 0.25
C LEU A 110 1.46 0.65 0.59
N ALA A 111 1.13 -0.09 1.65
CA ALA A 111 -0.22 -0.16 2.21
C ALA A 111 -0.56 1.06 3.11
N GLY A 112 0.38 1.97 3.35
CA GLY A 112 0.19 3.17 4.18
C GLY A 112 0.76 3.05 5.60
N GLY A 113 1.46 1.97 5.91
CA GLY A 113 2.10 1.75 7.21
C GLY A 113 1.16 1.26 8.30
N VAL A 114 1.73 0.98 9.47
CA VAL A 114 1.03 0.40 10.62
C VAL A 114 -0.16 1.27 11.05
N GLY A 115 0.06 2.58 11.19
CA GLY A 115 -0.97 3.51 11.67
C GLY A 115 -2.18 3.57 10.74
N TYR A 116 -1.97 3.44 9.43
CA TYR A 116 -3.06 3.45 8.47
C TYR A 116 -3.91 2.18 8.56
N VAL A 117 -3.27 1.01 8.50
CA VAL A 117 -3.97 -0.29 8.59
C VAL A 117 -4.72 -0.40 9.91
N ALA A 118 -4.11 0.07 11.00
CA ALA A 118 -4.75 0.13 12.31
C ALA A 118 -5.95 1.06 12.37
N GLY A 119 -5.88 2.20 11.67
CA GLY A 119 -6.98 3.16 11.61
C GLY A 119 -8.20 2.67 10.83
N LEU A 120 -8.08 1.61 10.01
CA LEU A 120 -9.20 1.13 9.17
C LEU A 120 -10.41 0.67 9.99
N THR A 121 -10.18 0.10 11.18
CA THR A 121 -11.24 -0.35 12.07
C THR A 121 -12.05 0.79 12.68
N MET A 122 -11.50 2.00 12.71
CA MET A 122 -12.14 3.20 13.27
C MET A 122 -13.13 3.87 12.32
N HIS A 123 -13.17 3.43 11.06
CA HIS A 123 -14.06 3.98 10.04
C HIS A 123 -15.42 3.28 9.97
N ILE A 124 -15.72 2.37 10.91
CA ILE A 124 -17.01 1.70 11.04
C ILE A 124 -17.80 2.42 12.13
N ASN A 125 -18.89 3.06 11.74
CA ASN A 125 -19.73 3.89 12.60
C ASN A 125 -21.19 3.46 12.53
#